data_AF-A0A1V8TXE1-F1
#
_entry.id   AF-A0A1V8TXE1-F1
#
_cell.length_a   1.000
_cell.length_b   1.000
_cell.length_c   1.000
_cell.angle_alpha   90.00
_cell.angle_beta   90.00
_cell.angle_gamma   90.00
#
_symmetry.space_group_name_H-M   'P 1'
#
loop_
_entity.id
_entity.type
_entity.pdbx_description
1 polymer ?
#
loop_
_entity_poly.entity_id
_entity_poly.type
_entity_poly.pdbx_seq_one_letter_code
_entity_poly.pdbx_strand_id
1 'polypeptide(L)'
;MWHVFGVQANAGAWKPEKTLRAGLWTWYVDIKNYTWIFSTGGKPWFDYNPHIWSIPVEAKGSVAIYTTLLALAKCSRKARMWCQVALMWYMIYVADGAHFAMFIAGMFICEVDYIAAENGLPDWITDLKEWKAVFFHCLLAVSMFLGGVPSYDRDIVVLRESPGWYLLSFLKPQAVFDYKWFFLFWAASSLVITIPRIGWLKRFFETGFCQYLGRISYMFYLLHGPIMWSLGDRVYASVGWTREAQAMLFQGWAHRMEVPQIGPFGMELNFYVPHLILFPFTLWMAEMGTTLIDDNAVKFCAWLYKQTIDRPSDRPRAQVSPQD
;
A
#
# COMPACT_ATOMS: atom_id res chain seq x y z
N MET A 1 -17.14 13.93 -15.00
CA MET A 1 -17.75 15.07 -14.30
C MET A 1 -17.84 16.31 -15.17
N TRP A 2 -16.74 16.80 -15.77
CA TRP A 2 -16.74 18.02 -16.59
C TRP A 2 -17.79 18.04 -17.72
N HIS A 3 -17.80 17.04 -18.61
CA HIS A 3 -18.71 17.02 -19.76
C HIS A 3 -20.20 16.84 -19.43
N VAL A 4 -20.54 16.42 -18.20
CA VAL A 4 -21.92 16.10 -17.79
C VAL A 4 -22.44 17.13 -16.77
N PHE A 5 -21.59 17.55 -15.84
CA PHE A 5 -21.96 18.40 -14.71
C PHE A 5 -21.24 19.76 -14.72
N GLY A 6 -20.33 20.02 -15.67
CA GLY A 6 -19.53 21.25 -15.69
C GLY A 6 -18.53 21.37 -14.54
N VAL A 7 -18.37 20.31 -13.73
CA VAL A 7 -17.52 20.30 -12.55
C VAL A 7 -16.09 19.94 -12.97
N GLN A 8 -15.18 20.91 -12.86
CA GLN A 8 -13.74 20.65 -12.91
C GLN A 8 -13.26 20.15 -11.54
N ALA A 9 -12.51 19.06 -11.58
CA ALA A 9 -11.80 18.50 -10.43
C ALA A 9 -10.30 18.77 -10.62
N ASN A 10 -9.60 18.99 -9.51
CA ASN A 10 -8.15 19.21 -9.45
C ASN A 10 -7.73 20.52 -10.14
N ALA A 11 -7.81 21.62 -9.40
CA ALA A 11 -7.48 22.95 -9.91
C ALA A 11 -6.01 23.05 -10.37
N GLY A 12 -5.79 22.97 -11.68
CA GLY A 12 -4.51 23.25 -12.33
C GLY A 12 -3.71 22.04 -12.82
N ALA A 13 -4.01 20.82 -12.37
CA ALA A 13 -3.24 19.64 -12.79
C ALA A 13 -3.80 18.93 -14.04
N TRP A 14 -5.10 19.05 -14.31
CA TRP A 14 -5.75 18.38 -15.44
C TRP A 14 -6.62 19.34 -16.24
N LYS A 15 -6.44 19.34 -17.57
CA LYS A 15 -7.28 20.07 -18.52
C LYS A 15 -8.24 19.09 -19.19
N PRO A 16 -9.55 19.31 -19.09
CA PRO A 16 -10.51 18.44 -19.76
C PRO A 16 -10.35 18.49 -21.28
N GLU A 17 -10.57 17.34 -21.90
CA GLU A 17 -10.65 17.23 -23.35
C GLU A 17 -11.79 18.09 -23.93
N LYS A 18 -11.69 18.47 -25.20
CA LYS A 18 -12.72 19.30 -25.85
C LYS A 18 -14.06 18.58 -26.01
N THR A 19 -14.05 17.26 -26.15
CA THR A 19 -15.25 16.46 -26.40
C THR A 19 -15.29 15.24 -25.49
N LEU A 20 -16.50 14.77 -25.15
CA LEU A 20 -16.69 13.57 -24.34
C LEU A 20 -16.04 12.34 -24.99
N ARG A 21 -16.14 12.21 -26.32
CA ARG A 21 -15.52 11.10 -27.06
C ARG A 21 -14.01 11.11 -26.91
N ALA A 22 -13.36 12.27 -27.04
CA ALA A 22 -11.93 12.41 -26.81
C ALA A 22 -11.59 12.06 -25.34
N GLY A 23 -12.35 12.56 -24.37
CA GLY A 23 -12.17 12.24 -22.95
C GLY A 23 -12.26 10.74 -22.64
N LEU A 24 -13.25 10.05 -23.19
CA LEU A 24 -13.41 8.59 -23.05
C LEU A 24 -12.27 7.82 -23.72
N TRP A 25 -11.80 8.29 -24.87
CA TRP A 25 -10.66 7.68 -25.55
C TRP A 25 -9.36 7.84 -24.76
N THR A 26 -9.08 9.04 -24.25
CA THR A 26 -7.94 9.30 -23.37
C THR A 26 -8.03 8.44 -22.11
N TRP A 27 -9.20 8.38 -21.46
CA TRP A 27 -9.44 7.50 -20.32
C TRP A 27 -9.15 6.02 -20.64
N TYR A 28 -9.61 5.53 -21.80
CA TYR A 28 -9.34 4.15 -22.25
C TYR A 28 -7.85 3.89 -22.49
N VAL A 29 -7.14 4.83 -23.12
CA VAL A 29 -5.69 4.70 -23.34
C VAL A 29 -4.95 4.66 -22.00
N ASP A 30 -5.32 5.56 -21.08
CA ASP A 30 -4.71 5.63 -19.75
C ASP A 30 -4.97 4.37 -18.93
N ILE A 31 -6.21 3.90 -18.84
CA ILE A 31 -6.55 2.68 -18.07
C ILE A 31 -5.89 1.45 -18.67
N LYS A 32 -5.84 1.31 -20.00
CA LYS A 32 -5.17 0.20 -20.68
C LYS A 32 -3.68 0.16 -20.34
N ASN A 33 -3.00 1.31 -20.40
CA ASN A 33 -1.58 1.38 -20.10
C ASN A 33 -1.30 1.17 -18.60
N TYR A 34 -2.15 1.73 -17.74
CA TYR A 34 -2.05 1.62 -16.29
C TYR A 34 -2.25 0.18 -15.78
N THR A 35 -3.21 -0.55 -16.37
CA THR A 35 -3.50 -1.95 -16.00
C THR A 35 -2.48 -2.95 -16.57
N TRP A 36 -1.62 -2.55 -17.50
CA TRP A 36 -0.58 -3.42 -18.07
C TRP A 36 0.62 -3.58 -17.11
N ILE A 37 0.64 -4.68 -16.37
CA ILE A 37 1.65 -4.94 -15.33
C ILE A 37 3.07 -5.17 -15.86
N PHE A 38 3.26 -5.48 -17.14
CA PHE A 38 4.61 -5.65 -17.72
C PHE A 38 5.10 -4.39 -18.44
N SER A 39 4.49 -3.24 -18.19
CA SER A 39 4.99 -1.99 -18.74
C SER A 39 6.38 -1.68 -18.18
N THR A 40 7.33 -1.46 -19.09
CA THR A 40 8.73 -1.08 -18.82
C THR A 40 8.98 0.41 -18.96
N GLY A 41 7.96 1.20 -19.31
CA GLY A 41 8.06 2.64 -19.48
C GLY A 41 6.71 3.33 -19.61
N GLY A 42 6.74 4.61 -19.97
CA GLY A 42 5.54 5.44 -20.07
C GLY A 42 5.12 6.07 -18.74
N LYS A 43 3.88 6.53 -18.68
CA LYS A 43 3.33 7.26 -17.54
C LYS A 43 2.91 6.27 -16.43
N PRO A 44 3.53 6.30 -15.23
CA PRO A 44 3.25 5.31 -14.19
C PRO A 44 2.00 5.65 -13.36
N TRP A 45 1.35 6.79 -13.62
CA TRP A 45 0.13 7.22 -12.92
C TRP A 45 -1.05 7.37 -13.87
N PHE A 46 -2.23 7.14 -13.32
CA PHE A 46 -3.51 7.32 -14.00
C PHE A 46 -3.99 8.76 -13.81
N ASP A 47 -4.19 9.53 -14.88
CA ASP A 47 -4.42 10.99 -14.77
C ASP A 47 -5.66 11.39 -13.98
N TYR A 48 -6.71 10.57 -14.07
CA TYR A 48 -7.93 10.82 -13.33
C TYR A 48 -7.79 10.52 -11.83
N ASN A 49 -6.75 9.76 -11.44
CA ASN A 49 -6.43 9.46 -10.05
C ASN A 49 -4.93 9.11 -9.87
N PRO A 50 -3.99 10.07 -9.90
CA PRO A 50 -2.58 9.77 -9.67
C PRO A 50 -2.27 9.13 -8.32
N HIS A 51 -3.17 9.22 -7.32
CA HIS A 51 -2.96 8.60 -6.02
C HIS A 51 -2.90 7.08 -6.10
N ILE A 52 -3.54 6.43 -7.08
CA ILE A 52 -3.58 4.96 -7.23
C ILE A 52 -2.33 4.38 -7.90
N TRP A 53 -1.22 5.11 -7.94
CA TRP A 53 0.03 4.65 -8.56
C TRP A 53 0.62 3.39 -7.91
N SER A 54 0.25 3.05 -6.67
CA SER A 54 0.76 1.85 -6.01
C SER A 54 0.09 0.57 -6.51
N ILE A 55 -1.16 0.62 -6.99
CA ILE A 55 -1.92 -0.58 -7.39
C ILE A 55 -1.20 -1.40 -8.47
N PRO A 56 -0.61 -0.83 -9.55
CA PRO A 56 0.16 -1.62 -10.51
C PRO A 56 1.42 -2.23 -9.90
N VAL A 57 2.05 -1.55 -8.93
CA VAL A 57 3.21 -2.08 -8.19
C VAL A 57 2.78 -3.25 -7.31
N GLU A 58 1.64 -3.15 -6.63
CA GLU A 58 1.04 -4.20 -5.82
C GLU A 58 0.62 -5.42 -6.66
N ALA A 59 0.08 -5.18 -7.87
CA ALA A 59 -0.25 -6.25 -8.81
C ALA A 59 1.03 -6.99 -9.28
N LYS A 60 2.10 -6.26 -9.60
CA LYS A 60 3.43 -6.84 -9.92
C LYS A 60 3.97 -7.66 -8.73
N GLY A 61 3.88 -7.15 -7.51
CA GLY A 61 4.27 -7.86 -6.29
C GLY A 61 3.45 -9.14 -6.06
N SER A 62 2.15 -9.10 -6.33
CA SER A 62 1.27 -10.27 -6.25
C SER A 62 1.66 -11.35 -7.26
N VAL A 63 2.00 -10.96 -8.50
CA VAL A 63 2.53 -11.91 -9.49
C VAL A 63 3.82 -12.57 -9.00
N ALA A 64 4.74 -11.80 -8.39
CA ALA A 64 5.94 -12.38 -7.79
C ALA A 64 5.60 -13.43 -6.71
N ILE A 65 4.64 -13.15 -5.83
CA ILE A 65 4.14 -14.10 -4.83
C ILE A 65 3.60 -15.37 -5.51
N TYR A 66 2.66 -15.25 -6.45
CA TYR A 66 2.05 -16.40 -7.11
C TYR A 66 3.08 -17.24 -7.86
N THR A 67 3.99 -16.61 -8.60
CA THR A 67 5.05 -17.30 -9.33
C THR A 67 6.00 -18.03 -8.37
N THR A 68 6.40 -17.41 -7.27
CA THR A 68 7.26 -18.05 -6.27
C THR A 68 6.55 -19.23 -5.59
N LEU A 69 5.27 -19.10 -5.23
CA LEU A 69 4.48 -20.20 -4.66
C LEU A 69 4.38 -21.38 -5.63
N LEU A 70 4.08 -21.12 -6.90
CA LEU A 70 3.99 -22.16 -7.93
C LEU A 70 5.34 -22.84 -8.17
N ALA A 71 6.42 -22.07 -8.29
CA ALA A 71 7.76 -22.59 -8.53
C ALA A 71 8.28 -23.46 -7.37
N LEU A 72 7.90 -23.12 -6.12
CA LEU A 72 8.36 -23.81 -4.91
C LEU A 72 7.33 -24.79 -4.34
N ALA A 73 6.22 -25.04 -5.03
CA ALA A 73 5.09 -25.83 -4.52
C ALA A 73 5.47 -27.28 -4.13
N LYS A 74 6.41 -27.89 -4.87
CA LYS A 74 6.90 -29.25 -4.61
C LYS A 74 8.22 -29.30 -3.83
N CYS A 75 8.77 -28.14 -3.46
CA CYS A 75 10.02 -28.08 -2.70
C CYS A 75 9.78 -28.42 -1.23
N SER A 76 10.80 -28.99 -0.59
CA SER A 76 10.79 -29.14 0.87
C SER A 76 10.71 -27.76 1.54
N ARG A 77 10.14 -27.69 2.75
CA ARG A 77 10.00 -26.44 3.52
C ARG A 77 11.34 -25.70 3.67
N LYS A 78 12.42 -26.44 4.00
CA LYS A 78 13.78 -25.88 4.12
C LYS A 78 14.26 -25.27 2.81
N ALA A 79 14.11 -25.98 1.69
CA ALA A 79 14.52 -25.47 0.38
C ALA A 79 13.71 -24.21 0.01
N ARG A 80 12.38 -24.23 0.22
CA ARG A 80 11.51 -23.09 -0.04
C ARG A 80 11.93 -21.84 0.74
N MET A 81 12.21 -21.97 2.04
CA MET A 81 12.68 -20.85 2.87
C MET A 81 14.01 -20.28 2.38
N TRP A 82 14.99 -21.14 2.08
CA TRP A 82 16.27 -20.69 1.54
C TRP A 82 16.14 -20.03 0.17
N CYS A 83 15.27 -20.54 -0.70
CA CYS A 83 14.97 -19.91 -1.98
C CYS A 83 14.34 -18.51 -1.79
N GLN A 84 13.42 -18.34 -0.84
CA GLN A 84 12.85 -17.02 -0.53
C GLN A 84 13.91 -16.06 0.02
N VAL A 85 14.81 -16.52 0.90
CA VAL A 85 15.95 -15.72 1.39
C VAL A 85 16.88 -15.32 0.25
N ALA A 86 17.22 -16.26 -0.63
CA ALA A 86 18.05 -15.99 -1.81
C ALA A 86 17.38 -15.00 -2.76
N LEU A 87 16.07 -15.09 -2.94
CA LEU A 87 15.29 -14.17 -3.77
C LEU A 87 15.25 -12.77 -3.19
N MET A 88 15.02 -12.63 -1.88
CA MET A 88 15.11 -11.33 -1.18
C MET A 88 16.52 -10.74 -1.30
N TRP A 89 17.56 -11.55 -1.09
CA TRP A 89 18.94 -11.11 -1.24
C TRP A 89 19.22 -10.62 -2.66
N TYR A 90 18.81 -11.38 -3.67
CA TYR A 90 18.94 -11.00 -5.08
C TYR A 90 18.22 -9.67 -5.36
N MET A 91 16.98 -9.52 -4.90
CA MET A 91 16.17 -8.31 -5.13
C MET A 91 16.67 -7.06 -4.38
N ILE A 92 17.47 -7.22 -3.32
CA ILE A 92 18.00 -6.10 -2.54
C ILE A 92 19.45 -5.78 -2.93
N TYR A 93 20.28 -6.78 -3.18
CA TYR A 93 21.72 -6.60 -3.35
C TYR A 93 22.21 -6.75 -4.78
N VAL A 94 21.42 -7.35 -5.68
CA VAL A 94 21.82 -7.62 -7.08
C VAL A 94 20.95 -6.87 -8.08
N ALA A 95 19.63 -6.93 -7.92
CA ALA A 95 18.66 -6.24 -8.78
C ALA A 95 17.99 -5.07 -8.05
N ASP A 96 17.44 -4.11 -8.81
CA ASP A 96 16.62 -3.01 -8.26
C ASP A 96 15.20 -3.53 -7.92
N GLY A 97 15.11 -4.44 -6.94
CA GLY A 97 13.92 -5.22 -6.66
C GLY A 97 13.33 -5.00 -5.27
N ALA A 98 13.73 -3.95 -4.54
CA ALA A 98 13.38 -3.77 -3.12
C ALA A 98 11.89 -3.85 -2.81
N HIS A 99 11.05 -3.34 -3.72
CA HIS A 99 9.59 -3.47 -3.61
C HIS A 99 9.14 -4.93 -3.62
N PHE A 100 9.61 -5.72 -4.59
CA PHE A 100 9.31 -7.14 -4.69
C PHE A 100 9.85 -7.91 -3.48
N ALA A 101 11.02 -7.54 -2.97
CA ALA A 101 11.58 -8.14 -1.78
C ALA A 101 10.63 -8.01 -0.58
N MET A 102 9.90 -6.90 -0.42
CA MET A 102 8.91 -6.74 0.65
C MET A 102 7.75 -7.74 0.53
N PHE A 103 7.28 -8.04 -0.69
CA PHE A 103 6.26 -9.06 -0.92
C PHE A 103 6.77 -10.47 -0.58
N ILE A 104 8.01 -10.79 -0.98
CA ILE A 104 8.64 -12.06 -0.62
C ILE A 104 8.91 -12.15 0.89
N ALA A 105 9.27 -11.04 1.55
CA ALA A 105 9.42 -10.99 3.01
C ALA A 105 8.10 -11.28 3.71
N GLY A 106 6.97 -10.73 3.24
CA GLY A 106 5.64 -11.08 3.75
C GLY A 106 5.34 -12.57 3.63
N MET A 107 5.61 -13.19 2.46
CA MET A 107 5.48 -14.64 2.28
C MET A 107 6.37 -15.42 3.25
N PHE A 108 7.61 -14.99 3.44
CA PHE A 108 8.57 -15.62 4.34
C PHE A 108 8.12 -15.52 5.80
N ILE A 109 7.64 -14.35 6.24
CA ILE A 109 7.10 -14.15 7.60
C ILE A 109 5.92 -15.09 7.85
N CYS A 110 5.00 -15.23 6.88
CA CYS A 110 3.89 -16.19 7.00
C CYS A 110 4.38 -17.63 7.19
N GLU A 111 5.38 -18.07 6.44
CA GLU A 111 5.97 -19.41 6.60
C GLU A 111 6.60 -19.59 7.99
N VAL A 112 7.31 -18.58 8.50
CA VAL A 112 7.86 -18.59 9.87
C VAL A 112 6.76 -18.65 10.91
N ASP A 113 5.66 -17.92 10.73
CA ASP A 113 4.52 -17.95 11.65
C ASP A 113 3.82 -19.32 11.66
N TYR A 114 3.71 -20.00 10.51
CA TYR A 114 3.22 -21.39 10.47
C TYR A 114 4.14 -22.36 11.24
N ILE A 115 5.46 -22.23 11.07
CA ILE A 115 6.43 -23.04 11.82
C ILE A 115 6.31 -22.78 13.32
N ALA A 116 6.12 -21.52 13.71
CA ALA A 116 5.91 -21.14 15.10
C ALA A 116 4.63 -21.74 15.69
N ALA A 117 3.53 -21.74 14.92
CA ALA A 117 2.26 -22.35 15.33
C ALA A 117 2.37 -23.87 15.51
N GLU A 118 3.22 -24.53 14.72
CA GLU A 118 3.52 -25.97 14.84
C GLU A 118 4.54 -26.29 15.96
N ASN A 119 5.01 -25.30 16.73
CA ASN A 119 6.13 -25.42 17.68
C ASN A 119 7.42 -25.96 17.05
N GLY A 120 7.62 -25.74 15.74
CA GLY A 120 8.78 -26.22 14.99
C GLY A 120 9.94 -25.23 14.91
N LEU A 121 9.94 -24.17 15.73
CA LEU A 121 11.04 -23.22 15.76
C LEU A 121 12.29 -23.85 16.40
N PRO A 122 13.51 -23.51 15.94
CA PRO A 122 14.74 -23.93 16.59
C PRO A 122 14.80 -23.55 18.07
N ASP A 123 15.38 -24.44 18.88
CA ASP A 123 15.46 -24.29 20.35
C ASP A 123 16.08 -22.95 20.75
N TRP A 124 17.15 -22.51 20.07
CA TRP A 124 17.81 -21.23 20.33
C TRP A 124 16.89 -20.00 20.18
N ILE A 125 15.86 -20.05 19.32
CA ILE A 125 14.84 -18.98 19.21
C ILE A 125 13.86 -19.07 20.38
N THR A 126 13.56 -20.29 20.81
CA THR A 126 12.65 -20.52 21.93
C THR A 126 13.30 -20.18 23.27
N ASP A 127 14.62 -20.32 23.40
CA ASP A 127 15.40 -20.03 24.61
C ASP A 127 15.56 -18.51 24.86
N LEU A 128 15.45 -17.69 23.81
CA LEU A 128 15.46 -16.22 23.93
C LEU A 128 14.21 -15.64 24.62
N LYS A 129 13.32 -16.47 25.20
CA LYS A 129 12.05 -16.11 25.85
C LYS A 129 12.16 -14.91 26.78
N GLU A 130 13.19 -14.85 27.61
CA GLU A 130 13.36 -13.80 28.62
C GLU A 130 13.61 -12.42 28.01
N TRP A 131 14.30 -12.36 26.87
CA TRP A 131 14.66 -11.12 26.18
C TRP A 131 13.68 -10.72 25.07
N LYS A 132 12.65 -11.55 24.79
CA LYS A 132 11.69 -11.32 23.70
C LYS A 132 11.04 -9.95 23.78
N ALA A 133 10.61 -9.53 24.97
CA ALA A 133 9.97 -8.24 25.15
C ALA A 133 10.92 -7.09 24.75
N VAL A 134 12.13 -7.05 25.30
CA VAL A 134 13.14 -6.03 24.97
C VAL A 134 13.46 -6.05 23.48
N PHE A 135 13.72 -7.24 22.93
CA PHE A 135 14.02 -7.41 21.51
C PHE A 135 12.94 -6.83 20.59
N PHE A 136 11.66 -7.15 20.80
CA PHE A 136 10.60 -6.64 19.92
C PHE A 136 10.36 -5.14 20.08
N HIS A 137 10.56 -4.56 21.27
CA HIS A 137 10.47 -3.10 21.44
C HIS A 137 11.64 -2.38 20.78
N CYS A 138 12.86 -2.92 20.89
CA CYS A 138 14.03 -2.39 20.17
C CYS A 138 13.82 -2.51 18.65
N LEU A 139 13.34 -3.66 18.16
CA LEU A 139 13.06 -3.88 16.75
C LEU A 139 11.95 -2.94 16.24
N LEU A 140 10.94 -2.66 17.05
CA LEU A 140 9.92 -1.66 16.74
C LEU A 140 10.53 -0.25 16.64
N ALA A 141 11.37 0.15 17.59
CA ALA A 141 12.03 1.46 17.56
C ALA A 141 12.91 1.61 16.31
N VAL A 142 13.68 0.56 15.97
CA VAL A 142 14.47 0.51 14.73
C VAL A 142 13.56 0.58 13.50
N SER A 143 12.46 -0.18 13.48
CA SER A 143 11.49 -0.15 12.39
C SER A 143 10.91 1.24 12.16
N MET A 144 10.47 1.92 13.24
CA MET A 144 9.93 3.28 13.17
C MET A 144 10.98 4.29 12.71
N PHE A 145 12.22 4.16 13.20
CA PHE A 145 13.33 5.00 12.77
C PHE A 145 13.65 4.82 11.27
N LEU A 146 13.78 3.57 10.82
CA LEU A 146 14.05 3.25 9.41
C LEU A 146 12.88 3.65 8.49
N GLY A 147 11.64 3.56 8.98
CA GLY A 147 10.44 4.02 8.27
C GLY A 147 10.40 5.53 8.06
N GLY A 148 11.08 6.28 8.94
CA GLY A 148 11.26 7.73 8.85
C GLY A 148 12.41 8.17 7.96
N VAL A 149 12.87 7.33 7.01
CA VAL A 149 13.94 7.67 6.08
C VAL A 149 13.63 8.96 5.30
N PRO A 150 14.57 9.93 5.23
CA PRO A 150 14.42 11.10 4.37
C PRO A 150 14.14 10.67 2.93
N SER A 151 13.06 11.18 2.34
CA SER A 151 12.60 10.70 1.03
C SER A 151 12.24 11.82 0.06
N TYR A 152 12.64 13.04 0.36
CA TYR A 152 12.39 14.20 -0.50
C TYR A 152 13.16 14.12 -1.83
N ASP A 153 14.40 13.62 -1.77
CA ASP A 153 15.28 13.44 -2.93
C ASP A 153 15.85 12.01 -2.99
N ARG A 154 16.22 11.55 -4.18
CA ARG A 154 16.86 10.24 -4.41
C ARG A 154 18.38 10.30 -4.31
N ASP A 155 18.97 11.48 -4.23
CA ASP A 155 20.41 11.65 -4.05
C ASP A 155 20.86 11.19 -2.66
N ILE A 156 21.83 10.27 -2.64
CA ILE A 156 22.43 9.74 -1.42
C ILE A 156 23.17 10.81 -0.61
N VAL A 157 23.60 11.91 -1.23
CA VAL A 157 24.23 13.04 -0.53
C VAL A 157 23.25 13.67 0.45
N VAL A 158 21.98 13.83 0.06
CA VAL A 158 20.92 14.35 0.93
C VAL A 158 20.73 13.44 2.15
N LEU A 159 20.79 12.11 1.96
CA LEU A 159 20.72 11.17 3.08
C LEU A 159 21.93 11.31 4.02
N ARG A 160 23.13 11.56 3.46
CA ARG A 160 24.37 11.73 4.26
C ARG A 160 24.33 13.00 5.11
N GLU A 161 23.79 14.07 4.57
CA GLU A 161 23.65 15.36 5.25
C GLU A 161 22.50 15.36 6.26
N SER A 162 21.57 14.42 6.13
CA SER A 162 20.44 14.29 7.04
C SER A 162 20.88 13.86 8.45
N PRO A 163 20.47 14.59 9.52
CA PRO A 163 20.85 14.25 10.89
C PRO A 163 20.48 12.80 11.26
N GLY A 164 21.46 12.03 11.75
CA GLY A 164 21.28 10.63 12.17
C GLY A 164 21.39 9.59 11.04
N TRP A 165 21.55 9.99 9.78
CA TRP A 165 21.54 9.08 8.62
C TRP A 165 22.90 8.87 7.96
N TYR A 166 23.92 9.64 8.34
CA TYR A 166 25.26 9.56 7.76
C TYR A 166 25.82 8.12 7.72
N LEU A 167 25.85 7.43 8.86
CA LEU A 167 26.38 6.06 8.93
C LEU A 167 25.51 5.05 8.16
N LEU A 168 24.19 5.20 8.21
CA LEU A 168 23.27 4.30 7.52
C LEU A 168 23.35 4.46 6.00
N SER A 169 23.73 5.64 5.50
CA SER A 169 23.92 5.87 4.06
C SER A 169 24.93 4.90 3.41
N PHE A 170 25.87 4.35 4.19
CA PHE A 170 26.85 3.38 3.73
C PHE A 170 26.33 1.95 3.65
N LEU A 171 25.18 1.64 4.29
CA LEU A 171 24.56 0.32 4.22
C LEU A 171 23.79 0.09 2.93
N LYS A 172 23.43 1.16 2.22
CA LYS A 172 22.65 1.10 0.99
C LYS A 172 23.41 0.31 -0.08
N PRO A 173 22.84 -0.79 -0.61
CA PRO A 173 23.47 -1.56 -1.68
C PRO A 173 23.46 -0.79 -3.00
N GLN A 174 24.37 -1.11 -3.91
CA GLN A 174 24.43 -0.46 -5.23
C GLN A 174 23.15 -0.69 -6.04
N ALA A 175 22.55 -1.87 -5.95
CA ALA A 175 21.42 -2.31 -6.78
C ALA A 175 20.13 -1.49 -6.61
N VAL A 176 19.78 -1.09 -5.38
CA VAL A 176 18.54 -0.33 -5.14
C VAL A 176 18.76 1.13 -5.52
N PHE A 177 18.13 1.64 -6.58
CA PHE A 177 18.46 2.98 -7.07
C PHE A 177 17.96 4.09 -6.15
N ASP A 178 16.70 4.00 -5.72
CA ASP A 178 16.13 4.93 -4.73
C ASP A 178 16.35 4.35 -3.33
N TYR A 179 17.32 4.93 -2.61
CA TYR A 179 17.85 4.40 -1.34
C TYR A 179 16.77 4.19 -0.28
N LYS A 180 15.67 4.94 -0.32
CA LYS A 180 14.62 4.83 0.69
C LYS A 180 14.02 3.42 0.71
N TRP A 181 13.89 2.77 -0.45
CA TRP A 181 13.27 1.45 -0.54
C TRP A 181 14.08 0.36 0.16
N PHE A 182 15.40 0.53 0.25
CA PHE A 182 16.25 -0.36 1.04
C PHE A 182 15.90 -0.27 2.54
N PHE A 183 15.77 0.93 3.08
CA PHE A 183 15.42 1.12 4.49
C PHE A 183 13.96 0.77 4.76
N LEU A 184 13.05 1.13 3.86
CA LEU A 184 11.63 0.78 3.95
C LEU A 184 11.40 -0.74 3.92
N PHE A 185 12.21 -1.51 3.18
CA PHE A 185 12.16 -2.97 3.22
C PHE A 185 12.38 -3.51 4.64
N TRP A 186 13.45 -3.06 5.31
CA TRP A 186 13.75 -3.47 6.68
C TRP A 186 12.71 -2.93 7.68
N ALA A 187 12.27 -1.69 7.49
CA ALA A 187 11.27 -1.05 8.33
C ALA A 187 9.94 -1.82 8.29
N ALA A 188 9.39 -2.04 7.09
CA ALA A 188 8.09 -2.70 6.90
C ALA A 188 8.12 -4.16 7.39
N SER A 189 9.17 -4.92 7.05
CA SER A 189 9.31 -6.32 7.48
C SER A 189 9.37 -6.42 9.01
N SER A 190 10.17 -5.55 9.64
CA SER A 190 10.30 -5.50 11.10
C SER A 190 9.01 -5.05 11.79
N LEU A 191 8.27 -4.12 11.18
CA LEU A 191 6.98 -3.65 11.71
C LEU A 191 5.95 -4.78 11.75
N VAL A 192 5.79 -5.49 10.63
CA VAL A 192 4.84 -6.60 10.51
C VAL A 192 5.18 -7.73 11.49
N ILE A 193 6.48 -7.99 11.72
CA ILE A 193 6.93 -8.96 12.72
C ILE A 193 6.58 -8.48 14.14
N THR A 194 6.82 -7.22 14.48
CA THR A 194 6.76 -6.73 15.87
C THR A 194 5.34 -6.52 16.39
N ILE A 195 4.43 -5.98 15.58
CA ILE A 195 3.05 -5.63 16.02
C ILE A 195 2.32 -6.78 16.73
N PRO A 196 2.19 -7.99 16.15
CA PRO A 196 1.44 -9.07 16.80
C PRO A 196 2.15 -9.63 18.05
N ARG A 197 3.43 -9.30 18.25
CA ARG A 197 4.29 -9.81 19.33
C ARG A 197 4.38 -8.84 20.52
N ILE A 198 3.87 -7.62 20.38
CA ILE A 198 3.78 -6.62 21.45
C ILE A 198 2.31 -6.50 21.90
N GLY A 199 2.02 -6.98 23.11
CA GLY A 199 0.63 -7.19 23.56
C GLY A 199 -0.26 -5.94 23.61
N TRP A 200 0.27 -4.76 23.89
CA TRP A 200 -0.53 -3.52 23.87
C TRP A 200 -0.79 -3.01 22.45
N LEU A 201 0.18 -3.15 21.53
CA LEU A 201 0.01 -2.81 20.11
C LEU A 201 -0.99 -3.74 19.44
N LYS A 202 -0.85 -5.05 19.67
CA LYS A 202 -1.82 -6.03 19.20
C LYS A 202 -3.23 -5.66 19.63
N ARG A 203 -3.44 -5.41 20.94
CA ARG A 203 -4.76 -4.99 21.47
C ARG A 203 -5.28 -3.71 20.83
N PHE A 204 -4.41 -2.73 20.57
CA PHE A 204 -4.80 -1.48 19.92
C PHE A 204 -5.29 -1.71 18.47
N PHE A 205 -4.51 -2.44 17.66
CA PHE A 205 -4.87 -2.71 16.27
C PHE A 205 -6.04 -3.70 16.12
N GLU A 206 -6.31 -4.51 17.14
CA GLU A 206 -7.50 -5.38 17.23
C GLU A 206 -8.75 -4.68 17.80
N THR A 207 -8.69 -3.37 18.08
CA THR A 207 -9.90 -2.63 18.45
C THR A 207 -10.90 -2.58 17.29
N GLY A 208 -12.21 -2.52 17.59
CA GLY A 208 -13.25 -2.46 16.57
C GLY A 208 -13.11 -1.26 15.62
N PHE A 209 -12.58 -0.14 16.12
CA PHE A 209 -12.28 1.03 15.29
C PHE A 209 -11.16 0.75 14.27
N CYS A 210 -10.03 0.19 14.69
CA CYS A 210 -8.93 -0.16 13.79
C CYS A 210 -9.34 -1.24 12.78
N GLN A 211 -10.12 -2.23 13.20
CA GLN A 211 -10.66 -3.26 12.31
C GLN A 211 -11.64 -2.69 11.29
N TYR A 212 -12.50 -1.74 11.70
CA TYR A 212 -13.38 -1.00 10.78
C TYR A 212 -12.57 -0.23 9.73
N LEU A 213 -11.55 0.52 10.15
CA LEU A 213 -10.66 1.22 9.22
C LEU A 213 -9.94 0.24 8.28
N GLY A 214 -9.52 -0.92 8.80
CA GLY A 214 -8.93 -1.99 8.00
C GLY A 214 -9.89 -2.51 6.93
N ARG A 215 -11.17 -2.73 7.27
CA ARG A 215 -12.19 -3.21 6.33
C ARG A 215 -12.44 -2.24 5.18
N ILE A 216 -12.50 -0.94 5.45
CA ILE A 216 -12.78 0.06 4.40
C ILE A 216 -11.52 0.58 3.70
N SER A 217 -10.34 0.16 4.14
CA SER A 217 -9.04 0.76 3.78
C SER A 217 -8.81 0.85 2.26
N TYR A 218 -9.17 -0.19 1.51
CA TYR A 218 -8.98 -0.22 0.06
C TYR A 218 -9.81 0.86 -0.65
N MET A 219 -11.12 0.91 -0.36
CA MET A 219 -12.00 1.91 -0.98
C MET A 219 -11.73 3.32 -0.45
N PHE A 220 -11.33 3.45 0.82
CA PHE A 220 -10.82 4.70 1.36
C PHE A 220 -9.61 5.21 0.56
N TYR A 221 -8.63 4.34 0.29
CA TYR A 221 -7.48 4.66 -0.54
C TYR A 221 -7.86 5.00 -1.99
N LEU A 222 -8.79 4.27 -2.62
CA LEU A 222 -9.21 4.59 -3.99
C LEU A 222 -9.95 5.94 -4.10
N LEU A 223 -10.79 6.27 -3.11
CA LEU A 223 -11.72 7.39 -3.19
C LEU A 223 -11.18 8.70 -2.60
N HIS A 224 -10.18 8.66 -1.69
CA HIS A 224 -9.70 9.89 -1.04
C HIS A 224 -9.20 10.93 -2.06
N GLY A 225 -8.43 10.53 -3.07
CA GLY A 225 -7.92 11.44 -4.10
C GLY A 225 -9.04 12.16 -4.88
N PRO A 226 -9.95 11.42 -5.53
CA PRO A 226 -11.10 12.01 -6.22
C PRO A 226 -11.98 12.89 -5.32
N ILE A 227 -12.18 12.51 -4.05
CA ILE A 227 -12.94 13.32 -3.09
C ILE A 227 -12.18 14.62 -2.77
N MET A 228 -10.87 14.56 -2.57
CA MET A 228 -10.05 15.73 -2.30
C MET A 228 -10.07 16.71 -3.49
N TRP A 229 -10.04 16.24 -4.72
CA TRP A 229 -10.08 17.14 -5.89
C TRP A 229 -11.47 17.64 -6.29
N SER A 230 -12.53 16.95 -5.87
CA SER A 230 -13.91 17.34 -6.18
C SER A 230 -14.56 18.13 -5.05
N LEU A 231 -14.38 17.73 -3.79
CA LEU A 231 -14.92 18.41 -2.63
C LEU A 231 -13.83 19.15 -1.86
N GLY A 232 -12.70 18.49 -1.60
CA GLY A 232 -11.60 19.04 -0.80
C GLY A 232 -11.13 20.40 -1.27
N ASP A 233 -10.75 20.53 -2.55
CA ASP A 233 -10.29 21.78 -3.15
C ASP A 233 -11.23 22.96 -2.87
N ARG A 234 -12.55 22.73 -2.88
CA ARG A 234 -13.58 23.75 -2.64
C ARG A 234 -13.69 24.10 -1.15
N VAL A 235 -13.67 23.09 -0.28
CA VAL A 235 -13.75 23.28 1.18
C VAL A 235 -12.48 23.96 1.70
N TYR A 236 -11.29 23.54 1.27
CA TYR A 236 -10.03 24.22 1.60
C TYR A 236 -10.01 25.66 1.09
N ALA A 237 -10.47 25.90 -0.15
CA ALA A 237 -10.59 27.27 -0.66
C ALA A 237 -11.52 28.14 0.21
N SER A 238 -12.60 27.58 0.73
CA SER A 238 -13.57 28.31 1.54
C SER A 238 -13.03 28.81 2.88
N VAL A 239 -12.06 28.10 3.46
CA VAL A 239 -11.42 28.49 4.72
C VAL A 239 -10.16 29.35 4.55
N GLY A 240 -9.89 29.79 3.31
CA GLY A 240 -8.70 30.60 2.99
C GLY A 240 -7.42 29.79 2.77
N TRP A 241 -7.51 28.45 2.69
CA TRP A 241 -6.40 27.59 2.28
C TRP A 241 -6.42 27.42 0.75
N THR A 242 -6.16 28.49 0.03
CA THR A 242 -6.22 28.53 -1.44
C THR A 242 -4.84 28.51 -2.08
N ARG A 243 -4.65 27.66 -3.08
CA ARG A 243 -3.60 27.83 -4.10
C ARG A 243 -4.10 28.77 -5.20
N GLU A 244 -3.21 29.46 -5.90
CA GLU A 244 -3.58 30.41 -6.99
C GLU A 244 -4.54 29.79 -8.01
N ALA A 245 -4.28 28.55 -8.44
CA ALA A 245 -5.16 27.84 -9.38
C ALA A 245 -6.56 27.57 -8.82
N GLN A 246 -6.67 27.27 -7.51
CA GLN A 246 -7.96 27.06 -6.84
C GLN A 246 -8.72 28.38 -6.68
N ALA A 247 -8.03 29.47 -6.35
CA ALA A 247 -8.62 30.80 -6.25
C ALA A 247 -9.21 31.28 -7.59
N MET A 248 -8.52 31.00 -8.71
CA MET A 248 -9.02 31.35 -10.04
C MET A 248 -10.20 30.48 -10.50
N LEU A 249 -10.17 29.17 -10.22
CA LEU A 249 -11.19 28.22 -10.69
C LEU A 249 -12.44 28.18 -9.80
N PHE A 250 -12.28 28.49 -8.52
CA PHE A 250 -13.36 28.42 -7.52
C PHE A 250 -13.61 29.76 -6.85
N GLN A 251 -13.59 30.86 -7.62
CA GLN A 251 -13.83 32.23 -7.13
C GLN A 251 -15.06 32.36 -6.23
N GLY A 252 -16.14 31.64 -6.56
CA GLY A 252 -17.36 31.66 -5.76
C GLY A 252 -17.20 31.05 -4.37
N TRP A 253 -16.25 30.13 -4.18
CA TRP A 253 -16.01 29.41 -2.91
C TRP A 253 -14.88 30.01 -2.07
N ALA A 254 -13.91 30.67 -2.70
CA ALA A 254 -12.74 31.20 -2.02
C ALA A 254 -13.12 32.18 -0.90
N HIS A 255 -12.46 32.06 0.25
CA HIS A 255 -12.56 33.02 1.37
C HIS A 255 -13.98 33.25 1.93
N ARG A 256 -14.89 32.28 1.81
CA ARG A 256 -16.25 32.40 2.34
C ARG A 256 -16.34 32.38 3.87
N MET A 257 -15.48 31.59 4.52
CA MET A 257 -15.42 31.45 5.97
C MET A 257 -13.95 31.32 6.37
N GLU A 258 -13.20 32.42 6.23
CA GLU A 258 -11.77 32.40 6.53
C GLU A 258 -11.50 31.95 7.95
N VAL A 259 -10.63 30.95 8.06
CA VAL A 259 -10.16 30.43 9.34
C VAL A 259 -8.69 30.83 9.47
N PRO A 260 -8.27 31.38 10.63
CA PRO A 260 -6.90 31.84 10.79
C PRO A 260 -5.92 30.66 10.78
N GLN A 261 -4.75 30.88 10.18
CA GLN A 261 -3.61 29.94 10.16
C GLN A 261 -2.89 29.93 11.51
N ILE A 262 -3.54 29.35 12.51
CA ILE A 262 -3.01 29.24 13.88
C ILE A 262 -2.62 27.78 14.13
N GLY A 263 -1.37 27.54 14.49
CA GLY A 263 -0.88 26.22 14.89
C GLY A 263 0.53 25.92 14.40
N PRO A 264 1.05 24.73 14.72
CA PRO A 264 2.28 24.23 14.12
C PRO A 264 2.09 24.03 12.61
N PHE A 265 3.19 24.18 11.85
CA PHE A 265 3.18 23.96 10.41
C PHE A 265 2.62 22.58 10.04
N GLY A 266 1.61 22.54 9.17
CA GLY A 266 0.90 21.32 8.75
C GLY A 266 -0.14 20.80 9.75
N MET A 267 -0.40 21.51 10.83
CA MET A 267 -1.43 21.23 11.84
C MET A 267 -2.19 22.52 12.22
N GLU A 268 -2.33 23.44 11.29
CA GLU A 268 -3.01 24.70 11.50
C GLU A 268 -4.53 24.49 11.61
N LEU A 269 -5.23 25.40 12.29
CA LEU A 269 -6.67 25.30 12.49
C LEU A 269 -7.45 25.22 11.16
N ASN A 270 -7.06 26.01 10.17
CA ASN A 270 -7.66 26.01 8.84
C ASN A 270 -7.31 24.76 8.00
N PHE A 271 -6.38 23.91 8.45
CA PHE A 271 -6.20 22.56 7.92
C PHE A 271 -7.24 21.58 8.52
N TYR A 272 -7.52 21.67 9.82
CA TYR A 272 -8.45 20.76 10.51
C TYR A 272 -9.93 21.06 10.26
N VAL A 273 -10.33 22.33 10.13
CA VAL A 273 -11.73 22.70 9.93
C VAL A 273 -12.35 22.02 8.70
N PRO A 274 -11.70 21.99 7.52
CA PRO A 274 -12.16 21.19 6.38
C PRO A 274 -12.38 19.72 6.68
N HIS A 275 -11.54 19.11 7.52
CA HIS A 275 -11.64 17.69 7.87
C HIS A 275 -12.86 17.35 8.72
N LEU A 276 -13.51 18.31 9.39
CA LEU A 276 -14.79 18.08 10.04
C LEU A 276 -15.90 17.66 9.05
N ILE A 277 -15.74 18.02 7.78
CA ILE A 277 -16.64 17.61 6.69
C ILE A 277 -15.98 16.51 5.86
N LEU A 278 -14.74 16.72 5.41
CA LEU A 278 -14.08 15.84 4.46
C LEU A 278 -13.82 14.44 5.03
N PHE A 279 -13.40 14.34 6.30
CA PHE A 279 -13.06 13.05 6.87
C PHE A 279 -14.30 12.15 7.07
N PRO A 280 -15.39 12.60 7.73
CA PRO A 280 -16.63 11.81 7.81
C PRO A 280 -17.22 11.47 6.43
N PHE A 281 -17.20 12.42 5.49
CA PHE A 281 -17.68 12.19 4.14
C PHE A 281 -16.86 11.12 3.42
N THR A 282 -15.53 11.15 3.55
CA THR A 282 -14.63 10.16 2.94
C THR A 282 -14.84 8.78 3.57
N LEU A 283 -14.99 8.70 4.89
CA LEU A 283 -15.32 7.44 5.58
C LEU A 283 -16.66 6.86 5.11
N TRP A 284 -17.68 7.70 4.96
CA TRP A 284 -19.00 7.28 4.48
C TRP A 284 -18.95 6.80 3.03
N MET A 285 -18.26 7.52 2.14
CA MET A 285 -18.08 7.11 0.75
C MET A 285 -17.27 5.82 0.63
N ALA A 286 -16.24 5.66 1.46
CA ALA A 286 -15.45 4.43 1.53
C ALA A 286 -16.30 3.25 2.01
N GLU A 287 -17.13 3.43 3.03
CA GLU A 287 -18.07 2.43 3.54
C GLU A 287 -19.05 1.95 2.45
N MET A 288 -19.64 2.89 1.70
CA MET A 288 -20.50 2.59 0.57
C MET A 288 -19.74 1.85 -0.53
N GLY A 289 -18.55 2.33 -0.89
CA GLY A 289 -17.69 1.69 -1.88
C GLY A 289 -17.33 0.26 -1.50
N THR A 290 -16.98 0.02 -0.23
CA THR A 290 -16.64 -1.32 0.26
C THR A 290 -17.85 -2.24 0.17
N THR A 291 -19.00 -1.80 0.68
CA THR A 291 -20.20 -2.65 0.75
C THR A 291 -20.80 -2.93 -0.63
N LEU A 292 -20.80 -1.94 -1.52
CA LEU A 292 -21.47 -2.02 -2.82
C LEU A 292 -20.57 -2.54 -3.94
N ILE A 293 -19.26 -2.26 -3.87
CA ILE A 293 -18.31 -2.57 -4.95
C ILE A 293 -17.31 -3.63 -4.50
N ASP A 294 -16.54 -3.36 -3.45
CA ASP A 294 -15.41 -4.23 -3.04
C ASP A 294 -15.89 -5.62 -2.61
N ASP A 295 -16.82 -5.68 -1.66
CA ASP A 295 -17.37 -6.95 -1.15
C ASP A 295 -17.98 -7.78 -2.27
N ASN A 296 -18.65 -7.13 -3.23
CA ASN A 296 -19.27 -7.80 -4.37
C ASN A 296 -18.22 -8.28 -5.39
N ALA A 297 -17.15 -7.51 -5.61
CA ALA A 297 -16.02 -7.92 -6.44
C ALA A 297 -15.30 -9.13 -5.84
N VAL A 298 -15.05 -9.14 -4.53
CA VAL A 298 -14.45 -10.29 -3.83
C VAL A 298 -15.35 -11.52 -3.94
N LYS A 299 -16.65 -11.39 -3.71
CA LYS A 299 -17.62 -12.48 -3.88
C LYS A 299 -17.64 -13.01 -5.30
N PHE A 300 -17.59 -12.12 -6.29
CA PHE A 300 -17.56 -12.50 -7.71
C PHE A 300 -16.28 -13.27 -8.06
N CYS A 301 -15.10 -12.78 -7.65
CA CYS A 301 -13.83 -13.48 -7.86
C CYS A 301 -13.80 -14.84 -7.16
N ALA A 302 -14.31 -14.93 -5.93
CA ALA A 302 -14.42 -16.19 -5.20
C ALA A 302 -15.39 -17.17 -5.90
N TRP A 303 -16.49 -16.66 -6.46
CA TRP A 303 -17.41 -17.46 -7.26
C TRP A 303 -16.75 -17.98 -8.53
N LEU A 304 -16.01 -17.14 -9.27
CA LEU A 304 -15.26 -17.56 -10.46
C LEU A 304 -14.26 -18.67 -10.13
N TYR A 305 -13.47 -18.48 -9.07
CA TYR A 305 -12.51 -19.48 -8.62
C TYR A 305 -13.18 -20.83 -8.33
N LYS A 306 -14.33 -20.83 -7.64
CA LYS A 306 -15.11 -22.05 -7.38
C LYS A 306 -15.60 -22.77 -8.65
N GLN A 307 -15.80 -22.06 -9.76
CA GLN A 307 -16.15 -22.73 -11.04
C GLN A 307 -14.96 -23.45 -11.67
N THR A 308 -13.72 -23.15 -11.25
CA THR A 308 -12.50 -23.74 -11.82
C THR A 308 -11.94 -24.92 -11.03
N ILE A 309 -12.44 -25.17 -9.82
CA ILE A 309 -12.00 -26.30 -8.99
C ILE A 309 -12.89 -27.52 -9.29
N ASP A 310 -12.26 -28.67 -9.51
CA ASP A 310 -12.98 -29.94 -9.69
C ASP A 310 -13.93 -30.19 -8.53
N ARG A 311 -15.19 -30.47 -8.85
CA ARG A 311 -16.15 -30.87 -7.82
C ARG A 311 -15.69 -32.23 -7.26
N PRO A 312 -15.88 -32.50 -5.96
CA PRO A 312 -15.55 -33.81 -5.38
C PRO A 312 -16.18 -35.01 -6.14
N SER A 313 -17.27 -34.78 -6.86
CA SER A 313 -17.94 -35.75 -7.74
C SER A 313 -17.14 -36.14 -8.99
N ASP A 314 -16.21 -35.30 -9.43
CA ASP A 314 -15.53 -35.42 -10.72
C ASP A 314 -14.14 -36.06 -10.58
N ARG A 315 -13.69 -36.31 -9.34
CA ARG A 315 -12.49 -37.10 -9.08
C ARG A 315 -12.79 -38.56 -9.41
N PRO A 316 -12.02 -39.21 -10.30
CA PRO A 316 -12.11 -40.65 -10.46
C PRO A 316 -11.94 -41.28 -9.08
N ARG A 317 -12.90 -42.10 -8.64
CA ARG A 317 -12.71 -42.92 -7.44
C ARG A 317 -11.39 -43.65 -7.66
N ALA A 318 -10.39 -43.36 -6.83
CA ALA A 318 -9.18 -44.15 -6.81
C ALA A 318 -9.63 -45.61 -6.71
N GLN A 319 -9.35 -46.39 -7.76
CA GLN A 319 -9.51 -47.83 -7.68
C GLN A 319 -8.51 -48.28 -6.62
N VAL A 320 -9.01 -48.45 -5.39
CA VAL A 320 -8.32 -49.22 -4.38
C VAL A 320 -8.23 -50.61 -5.00
N SER A 321 -7.05 -51.03 -5.47
CA SER A 321 -6.86 -52.44 -5.78
C SER A 321 -6.96 -53.18 -4.44
N PRO A 322 -7.90 -54.12 -4.29
CA PRO A 322 -7.71 -55.15 -3.29
C PRO A 322 -6.66 -56.11 -3.86
N GLN A 323 -5.61 -56.42 -3.08
CA GLN A 323 -4.44 -57.29 -3.39
C GLN A 323 -3.19 -56.47 -3.73
N ASP A 324 -2.02 -56.60 -3.07
CA ASP A 324 -1.48 -57.60 -2.12
C ASP A 324 -0.53 -56.94 -1.11
#